data_AF-A0A4V2B224-F1
#
_entry.id   AF-A0A4V2B224-F1
#
_cell.length_a   1.000
_cell.length_b   1.000
_cell.length_c   1.000
_cell.angle_alpha   90.00
_cell.angle_beta   90.00
_cell.angle_gamma   90.00
#
_symmetry.space_group_name_H-M   'P 1'
#
loop_
_entity.id
_entity.type
_entity.pdbx_description
1 polymer ?
#
loop_
_entity_poly.entity_id
_entity_poly.type
_entity_poly.pdbx_seq_one_letter_code
_entity_poly.pdbx_strand_id
1 'polypeptide(L)' 'MSEIDDRCNTCRSEDVGTPCQLCEQALCEDCVLTPPLHTFSLMEKTPEELKHVIYCRFCFDDKIEP' A
#
# COMPACT_ATOMS: atom_id res chain seq x y z
N MET A 1 -1.00 -17.18 -20.82
CA MET A 1 -0.04 -16.13 -20.43
C MET A 1 -0.77 -15.34 -19.37
N SER A 2 -0.33 -15.40 -18.12
CA SER A 2 -0.99 -14.67 -17.03
C SER A 2 -0.80 -13.19 -17.30
N GLU A 3 -1.90 -12.47 -17.54
CA GLU A 3 -1.90 -11.01 -17.65
C GLU A 3 -1.35 -10.45 -16.34
N ILE A 4 -0.14 -9.90 -16.39
CA ILE A 4 0.33 -9.03 -15.33
C ILE A 4 -0.59 -7.81 -15.46
N ASP A 5 -1.53 -7.68 -14.53
CA ASP A 5 -2.46 -6.55 -14.52
C ASP A 5 -1.63 -5.31 -14.16
N ASP A 6 -1.14 -4.61 -15.18
CA ASP A 6 -0.43 -3.33 -15.09
C ASP A 6 -1.40 -2.19 -14.67
N ARG A 7 -2.39 -2.51 -13.85
CA ARG A 7 -3.46 -1.60 -13.44
C ARG A 7 -3.47 -1.46 -11.94
N CYS A 8 -3.79 -0.24 -11.52
CA CYS A 8 -3.88 0.08 -10.12
C CYS A 8 -4.95 -0.80 -9.46
N ASN A 9 -4.60 -1.51 -8.40
CA ASN A 9 -5.55 -2.36 -7.71
C ASN A 9 -6.75 -1.59 -7.10
N THR A 10 -6.60 -0.29 -6.86
CA THR A 10 -7.64 0.55 -6.25
C THR A 10 -8.54 1.22 -7.29
N CYS A 11 -7.97 1.93 -8.28
CA CYS A 11 -8.75 2.69 -9.26
C CYS A 11 -8.78 2.08 -10.67
N ARG A 12 -8.06 0.97 -10.89
CA ARG A 12 -7.85 0.31 -12.20
C ARG A 12 -7.20 1.20 -13.27
N SER A 13 -6.58 2.31 -12.87
CA SER A 13 -5.77 3.13 -13.79
C SER A 13 -4.60 2.34 -14.35
N GLU A 14 -4.30 2.52 -15.62
CA GLU A 14 -3.13 1.92 -16.30
C GLU A 14 -1.84 2.66 -15.96
N ASP A 15 -1.95 3.84 -15.33
CA ASP A 15 -0.80 4.60 -14.84
C ASP A 15 -0.38 4.06 -13.46
N VAL A 16 0.44 3.02 -13.45
CA VAL A 16 0.97 2.41 -12.22
C VAL A 16 2.45 2.72 -12.07
N GLY A 17 2.83 3.21 -10.88
CA GLY A 17 4.20 3.66 -10.60
C GLY A 17 4.88 2.84 -9.53
N THR A 18 4.19 2.51 -8.44
CA THR A 18 4.83 1.84 -7.28
C THR A 18 3.92 0.76 -6.71
N PRO A 19 4.43 -0.47 -6.48
CA PRO A 19 3.62 -1.52 -5.90
C PRO A 19 3.43 -1.32 -4.39
N CYS A 20 2.28 -1.77 -3.88
CA CYS A 20 2.06 -1.92 -2.45
C CYS A 20 3.14 -2.81 -1.85
N GLN A 21 3.78 -2.38 -0.77
CA GLN A 21 4.83 -3.18 -0.14
C GLN A 21 4.30 -4.32 0.74
N LEU A 22 2.97 -4.44 0.88
CA LEU A 22 2.33 -5.51 1.65
C LEU A 22 1.76 -6.61 0.76
N CYS A 23 0.96 -6.25 -0.25
CA CYS A 23 0.34 -7.21 -1.17
C CYS A 23 1.02 -7.26 -2.55
N GLU A 24 2.07 -6.46 -2.78
CA GLU A 24 2.82 -6.39 -4.04
C GLU A 24 1.99 -6.00 -5.28
N GLN A 25 0.75 -5.55 -5.08
CA GLN A 25 -0.11 -5.12 -6.19
C GLN A 25 0.27 -3.73 -6.69
N ALA A 26 0.13 -3.52 -8.01
CA ALA A 26 0.44 -2.26 -8.66
C ALA A 26 -0.49 -1.13 -8.18
N LEU A 27 0.08 0.04 -7.91
CA LEU A 27 -0.66 1.25 -7.54
C LEU A 27 -0.22 2.44 -8.38
N CYS A 28 -1.21 3.29 -8.71
CA CYS A 28 -0.95 4.63 -9.23
C CYS A 28 -0.52 5.56 -8.10
N GLU A 29 0.09 6.70 -8.46
CA GLU A 29 0.51 7.72 -7.50
C GLU A 29 -0.64 8.31 -6.69
N ASP A 30 -1.87 8.39 -7.23
CA ASP A 30 -3.03 8.85 -6.49
C ASP A 30 -3.57 7.85 -5.46
N CYS A 31 -3.38 6.55 -5.69
CA CYS A 31 -3.89 5.49 -4.82
C CYS A 31 -2.84 4.98 -3.83
N VAL A 32 -1.60 5.47 -3.92
CA VAL A 32 -0.54 5.13 -3.00
C VAL A 32 -0.80 5.82 -1.66
N LEU A 33 -0.93 5.04 -0.59
CA LEU A 33 -1.07 5.58 0.76
C LEU A 33 0.24 5.46 1.50
N THR A 34 0.72 6.60 1.99
CA THR A 34 1.93 6.69 2.79
C THR A 34 1.55 7.17 4.20
N PRO A 35 1.42 6.26 5.18
CA PRO A 35 1.17 6.66 6.56
C PRO A 35 2.31 7.59 7.01
N PRO A 36 2.01 8.67 7.73
CA PRO A 36 3.05 9.44 8.38
C PRO A 36 3.92 8.53 9.27
N LEU A 37 5.23 8.80 9.36
CA LEU A 37 6.16 8.03 10.21
C LEU A 37 5.71 7.93 11.68
N HIS A 38 4.88 8.87 12.14
CA HIS A 38 4.33 8.87 13.48
C HIS A 38 3.07 8.01 13.67
N THR A 39 2.46 7.50 12.59
CA THR A 39 1.28 6.62 12.65
C THR A 39 1.58 5.38 13.49
N PHE A 40 2.79 4.86 13.39
CA PHE A 40 3.25 3.70 14.16
C PHE A 40 3.97 4.08 15.47
N SER A 41 4.16 5.36 15.78
CA SER A 41 4.86 5.80 16.99
C SER A 41 4.05 5.53 18.27
N LEU A 42 2.76 5.28 18.16
CA LEU A 42 1.90 4.84 19.26
C LEU A 42 1.90 3.32 19.45
N MET A 43 2.45 2.55 18.50
CA MET A 43 2.60 1.11 18.65
C MET A 43 3.91 0.80 19.38
N GLU A 44 3.80 0.14 20.54
CA GLU A 44 4.93 -0.23 21.41
C GLU A 44 6.00 -1.09 20.69
N LYS A 45 5.59 -1.78 19.61
CA LYS A 45 6.44 -2.43 18.63
C LYS A 45 5.83 -2.25 17.25
N THR A 46 6.52 -1.56 16.34
CA THR A 46 6.16 -1.59 14.92
C THR A 46 6.56 -2.95 14.35
N PRO A 47 5.61 -3.84 13.98
CA PRO A 47 5.95 -5.09 13.31
C PRO A 47 6.70 -4.77 12.00
N GLU A 48 7.59 -5.66 11.57
CA GLU A 48 8.46 -5.40 10.42
C GLU A 48 7.68 -5.14 9.13
N GLU A 49 6.49 -5.72 9.03
CA GLU A 49 5.50 -5.55 7.95
C GLU A 49 4.85 -4.14 7.95
N LEU A 50 4.99 -3.39 9.03
CA LEU A 50 4.54 -1.99 9.15
C LEU A 50 5.70 -0.98 9.04
N LYS A 51 6.93 -1.43 8.75
CA LYS A 51 8.05 -0.54 8.40
C LYS A 51 7.96 0.02 6.98
N HIS A 52 7.11 -0.57 6.14
CA HIS A 52 6.96 -0.13 4.78
C HIS A 52 6.30 1.26 4.74
N VAL A 53 6.62 2.04 3.71
CA VAL A 53 6.10 3.42 3.59
C VAL A 53 4.93 3.48 2.62
N ILE A 54 4.68 2.40 1.86
CA ILE A 54 3.79 2.41 0.70
C ILE A 54 2.76 1.28 0.79
N TYR A 55 1.50 1.67 0.92
CA TYR A 55 0.36 0.76 1.07
C TYR A 55 -0.72 1.08 0.03
N CYS A 56 -1.50 0.05 -0.35
CA CYS A 56 -2.75 0.28 -1.06
C CYS A 56 -3.86 0.65 -0.07
N ARG A 57 -4.96 1.24 -0.57
CA ARG A 57 -6.11 1.58 0.28
C ARG A 57 -6.60 0.40 1.11
N PHE A 58 -6.71 -0.78 0.52
CA PHE A 58 -7.20 -1.98 1.21
C PHE A 58 -6.26 -2.44 2.32
N CYS A 59 -4.95 -2.49 2.06
CA CYS A 59 -3.96 -2.89 3.06
C CYS A 59 -3.85 -1.87 4.20
N PHE A 60 -3.99 -0.58 3.89
CA PHE A 60 -4.00 0.46 4.90
C PHE A 60 -5.22 0.36 5.82
N ASP A 61 -6.42 0.21 5.26
CA ASP A 61 -7.67 0.05 6.00
C ASP A 61 -7.65 -1.25 6.85
N ASP A 62 -7.15 -2.37 6.29
CA ASP A 62 -7.08 -3.66 6.99
C ASP A 62 -6.02 -3.71 8.11
N LYS A 63 -4.86 -3.06 7.93
CA LYS A 63 -3.71 -3.20 8.84
C LYS A 63 -3.39 -1.97 9.70
N ILE A 64 -3.80 -0.78 9.27
CA ILE A 64 -3.37 0.49 9.88
C ILE A 64 -4.54 1.26 10.47
N GLU A 65 -5.67 1.36 9.75
CA GLU A 65 -6.87 2.09 10.18
C GLU A 65 -8.14 1.20 10.11
N PRO A 66 -8.23 0.13 10.93
CA PRO A 66 -9.45 -0.68 11.03
C PRO A 66 -10.55 -0.04 11.90
#